data_AF-A0A0Q4FFK1-F1
#
_entry.id   AF-A0A0Q4FFK1-F1
#
_cell.length_a   1.000
_cell.length_b   1.000
_cell.length_c   1.000
_cell.angle_alpha   90.00
_cell.angle_beta   90.00
_cell.angle_gamma   90.00
#
_symmetry.space_group_name_H-M   'P 1'
#
loop_
_entity.id
_entity.type
_entity.pdbx_description
1 polymer ?
#
loop_
_entity_poly.entity_id
_entity_poly.type
_entity_poly.pdbx_seq_one_letter_code
_entity_poly.pdbx_strand_id
1 'polypeptide(L)'
;MTMMPAARVGDDIAHSNAGTGMLLGVLAGAAVGAVLVAATVATGGLALVAAAGAAAGMVSAGGLGGMYIGEASMGPACGKFTAGSPDVFINGKAALFTAGSFASCDKDSGAIPLATGSSTVFINTGLAGREGEKVGCSAVSVPTTSPNVFIGGDSAQDPRVEIHPEVPQWAVTGLQILGIAGAIAALPYAVVAVGVAGIGVTAGAGILGSMIGASGGRALGEALGLSEAGTRALEVGGGFLGGMGGGAGGAKAIAGRRGWQWGTPPATRAALNKMPLPYQAQYATAKSNNWKWPNKGWPPNNGAAGPERLTTLSAKTKLDRYGGEGGGYMSPSGESFPSRAMRGDPPTDPPNLYTVRKDMPVAEADIAPWFDQPGGGKQYRLVHPDGSGNQFSVLDAIGTKYLRRGH
;
A
#
# COMPACT_ATOMS: atom_id res chain seq x y z
N MET A 1 -10.73 40.31 6.06
CA MET A 1 -10.11 40.45 7.40
C MET A 1 -11.07 39.87 8.42
N THR A 2 -10.62 38.86 9.15
CA THR A 2 -11.39 38.25 10.24
C THR A 2 -11.43 39.18 11.45
N MET A 3 -12.62 39.39 12.03
CA MET A 3 -12.78 40.05 13.32
C MET A 3 -13.12 39.00 14.37
N MET A 4 -12.35 38.97 15.46
CA MET A 4 -12.55 38.01 16.55
C MET A 4 -12.67 38.75 17.89
N PRO A 5 -13.45 38.24 18.84
CA PRO A 5 -13.51 38.78 20.19
C PRO A 5 -12.13 38.96 20.83
N ALA A 6 -11.91 40.09 21.49
CA ALA A 6 -10.66 40.35 22.19
C ALA A 6 -10.53 39.44 23.41
N ALA A 7 -9.36 38.84 23.59
CA ALA A 7 -9.07 38.00 24.74
C ALA A 7 -8.43 38.83 25.88
N ARG A 8 -8.72 38.44 27.12
CA ARG A 8 -8.40 39.17 28.35
C ARG A 8 -7.95 38.21 29.45
N VAL A 9 -7.37 38.76 30.51
CA VAL A 9 -7.07 38.01 31.73
C VAL A 9 -8.36 37.39 32.32
N GLY A 10 -8.27 36.14 32.72
CA GLY A 10 -9.36 35.32 33.27
C GLY A 10 -10.19 34.57 32.22
N ASP A 11 -9.97 34.83 30.92
CA ASP A 11 -10.58 34.08 29.83
C ASP A 11 -9.90 32.70 29.71
N ASP A 12 -10.67 31.69 29.30
CA ASP A 12 -10.28 30.28 29.31
C ASP A 12 -9.40 29.91 28.12
N ILE A 13 -8.53 28.92 28.32
CA ILE A 13 -7.81 28.22 27.26
C ILE A 13 -8.22 26.75 27.21
N ALA A 14 -8.22 26.17 26.00
CA ALA A 14 -8.47 24.75 25.79
C ALA A 14 -7.58 24.19 24.68
N HIS A 15 -7.25 22.90 24.77
CA HIS A 15 -6.66 22.16 23.65
C HIS A 15 -7.75 21.67 22.70
N SER A 16 -7.40 21.48 21.44
CA SER A 16 -8.29 20.80 20.50
C SER A 16 -8.37 19.31 20.85
N ASN A 17 -9.14 18.55 20.07
CA ASN A 17 -9.20 17.10 20.14
C ASN A 17 -8.36 16.46 19.01
N ALA A 18 -7.36 17.17 18.46
CA ALA A 18 -6.57 16.74 17.31
C ALA A 18 -5.88 15.38 17.54
N GLY A 19 -5.25 15.20 18.71
CA GLY A 19 -4.59 13.93 19.05
C GLY A 19 -5.58 12.76 19.16
N THR A 20 -6.73 12.99 19.79
CA THR A 20 -7.81 11.98 19.89
C THR A 20 -8.39 11.67 18.52
N GLY A 21 -8.64 12.69 17.71
CA GLY A 21 -9.12 12.56 16.33
C GLY A 21 -8.15 11.75 15.48
N MET A 22 -6.85 12.01 15.59
CA MET A 22 -5.81 11.24 14.89
C MET A 22 -5.86 9.76 15.30
N LEU A 23 -5.95 9.45 16.60
CA LEU A 23 -6.00 8.08 17.09
C LEU A 23 -7.25 7.34 16.58
N LEU A 24 -8.43 7.96 16.68
CA LEU A 24 -9.67 7.38 16.17
C LEU A 24 -9.61 7.19 14.65
N GLY A 25 -9.02 8.14 13.94
CA GLY A 25 -8.77 8.07 12.51
C GLY A 25 -7.85 6.92 12.12
N VAL A 26 -6.75 6.70 12.86
CA VAL A 26 -5.84 5.55 12.68
C VAL A 26 -6.59 4.23 12.88
N LEU A 27 -7.41 4.13 13.94
CA LEU A 27 -8.19 2.92 14.21
C LEU A 27 -9.21 2.63 13.12
N ALA A 28 -9.93 3.66 12.65
CA ALA A 28 -10.85 3.53 11.53
C ALA A 28 -10.13 3.11 10.25
N GLY A 29 -9.01 3.75 9.91
CA GLY A 29 -8.18 3.39 8.76
C GLY A 29 -7.65 1.96 8.83
N ALA A 30 -7.22 1.52 10.02
CA ALA A 30 -6.77 0.15 10.27
C ALA A 30 -7.90 -0.87 10.11
N ALA A 31 -9.11 -0.57 10.60
CA ALA A 31 -10.27 -1.44 10.46
C ALA A 31 -10.64 -1.64 8.98
N VAL A 32 -10.72 -0.56 8.20
CA VAL A 32 -11.00 -0.65 6.75
C VAL A 32 -9.86 -1.38 6.02
N GLY A 33 -8.61 -1.11 6.38
CA GLY A 33 -7.44 -1.82 5.86
C GLY A 33 -7.46 -3.32 6.13
N ALA A 34 -7.84 -3.73 7.35
CA ALA A 34 -7.97 -5.14 7.71
C ALA A 34 -9.06 -5.84 6.90
N VAL A 35 -10.20 -5.18 6.65
CA VAL A 35 -11.27 -5.71 5.78
C VAL A 35 -10.76 -5.91 4.36
N LEU A 36 -10.02 -4.95 3.80
CA LEU A 36 -9.43 -5.07 2.46
C LEU A 36 -8.46 -6.26 2.37
N VAL A 37 -7.58 -6.40 3.37
CA VAL A 37 -6.62 -7.51 3.43
C VAL A 37 -7.35 -8.84 3.56
N ALA A 38 -8.34 -8.96 4.44
CA ALA A 38 -9.13 -10.17 4.63
C ALA A 38 -9.89 -10.56 3.35
N ALA A 39 -10.50 -9.61 2.65
CA ALA A 39 -11.16 -9.85 1.36
C ALA A 39 -10.17 -10.32 0.29
N THR A 40 -8.94 -9.80 0.30
CA THR A 40 -7.88 -10.22 -0.62
C THR A 40 -7.42 -11.65 -0.33
N VAL A 41 -7.33 -12.04 0.95
CA VAL A 41 -7.02 -13.42 1.34
C VAL A 41 -8.15 -14.36 0.90
N ALA A 42 -9.40 -13.99 1.15
CA ALA A 42 -10.57 -14.76 0.76
C ALA A 42 -10.69 -14.98 -0.76
N THR A 43 -10.14 -14.07 -1.57
CA THR A 43 -10.12 -14.16 -3.05
C THR A 43 -8.87 -14.82 -3.62
N GLY A 44 -8.04 -15.47 -2.79
CA GLY A 44 -6.88 -16.26 -3.22
C GLY A 44 -5.52 -15.57 -3.06
N GLY A 45 -5.45 -14.44 -2.35
CA GLY A 45 -4.21 -13.85 -1.85
C GLY A 45 -3.26 -13.24 -2.88
N LEU A 46 -3.60 -13.29 -4.17
CA LEU A 46 -2.71 -12.89 -5.27
C LEU A 46 -2.23 -11.42 -5.14
N ALA A 47 -3.07 -10.54 -4.58
CA ALA A 47 -2.77 -9.11 -4.41
C ALA A 47 -2.44 -8.71 -2.97
N LEU A 48 -2.07 -9.66 -2.08
CA LEU A 48 -1.95 -9.40 -0.64
C LEU A 48 -0.97 -8.26 -0.30
N VAL A 49 0.15 -8.15 -1.02
CA VAL A 49 1.14 -7.08 -0.81
C VAL A 49 0.59 -5.72 -1.22
N ALA A 50 -0.14 -5.64 -2.33
CA ALA A 50 -0.81 -4.40 -2.76
C ALA A 50 -1.94 -4.03 -1.80
N ALA A 51 -2.68 -5.01 -1.29
CA ALA A 51 -3.71 -4.81 -0.27
C ALA A 51 -3.12 -4.31 1.06
N ALA A 52 -1.98 -4.86 1.48
CA ALA A 52 -1.24 -4.39 2.65
C ALA A 52 -0.71 -2.95 2.46
N GLY A 53 -0.19 -2.62 1.27
CA GLY A 53 0.22 -1.27 0.92
C GLY A 53 -0.94 -0.27 0.94
N ALA A 54 -2.10 -0.65 0.40
CA ALA A 54 -3.32 0.15 0.46
C ALA A 54 -3.85 0.28 1.90
N ALA A 55 -3.76 -0.78 2.71
CA ALA A 55 -4.11 -0.74 4.13
C ALA A 55 -3.23 0.23 4.93
N ALA A 56 -1.92 0.25 4.69
CA ALA A 56 -1.02 1.23 5.28
C ALA A 56 -1.42 2.66 4.88
N GLY A 57 -1.75 2.89 3.61
CA GLY A 57 -2.27 4.17 3.14
C GLY A 57 -3.59 4.59 3.78
N MET A 58 -4.50 3.64 4.08
CA MET A 58 -5.74 3.92 4.80
C MET A 58 -5.51 4.31 6.26
N VAL A 59 -4.54 3.70 6.94
CA VAL A 59 -4.14 4.12 8.29
C VAL A 59 -3.61 5.55 8.27
N SER A 60 -2.76 5.89 7.30
CA SER A 60 -2.23 7.23 7.10
C SER A 60 -3.33 8.26 6.81
N ALA A 61 -4.20 7.98 5.85
CA ALA A 61 -5.29 8.88 5.47
C ALA A 61 -6.30 9.04 6.61
N GLY A 62 -6.65 7.94 7.28
CA GLY A 62 -7.53 7.94 8.45
C GLY A 62 -6.95 8.77 9.59
N GLY A 63 -5.68 8.56 9.95
CA GLY A 63 -5.02 9.32 11.00
C GLY A 63 -4.94 10.82 10.71
N LEU A 64 -4.51 11.19 9.50
CA LEU A 64 -4.42 12.61 9.10
C LEU A 64 -5.81 13.26 8.99
N GLY A 65 -6.79 12.58 8.40
CA GLY A 65 -8.16 13.09 8.31
C GLY A 65 -8.82 13.22 9.69
N GLY A 66 -8.61 12.23 10.56
CA GLY A 66 -9.10 12.25 11.93
C GLY A 66 -8.47 13.37 12.75
N MET A 67 -7.18 13.65 12.56
CA MET A 67 -6.49 14.79 13.17
C MET A 67 -7.17 16.10 12.81
N TYR A 68 -7.44 16.35 11.52
CA TYR A 68 -8.12 17.57 11.09
C TYR A 68 -9.52 17.71 11.69
N ILE A 69 -10.31 16.63 11.72
CA ILE A 69 -11.63 16.65 12.37
C ILE A 69 -11.49 16.97 13.87
N GLY A 70 -10.50 16.38 14.54
CA GLY A 70 -10.20 16.64 15.95
C GLY A 70 -9.79 18.09 16.22
N GLU A 71 -9.04 18.73 15.33
CA GLU A 71 -8.64 20.14 15.44
C GLU A 71 -9.84 21.09 15.49
N ALA A 72 -10.97 20.76 14.85
CA ALA A 72 -12.17 21.59 14.88
C ALA A 72 -13.03 21.41 16.15
N SER A 73 -12.71 20.45 17.00
CA SER A 73 -13.43 20.21 18.25
C SER A 73 -12.55 20.61 19.42
N MET A 74 -12.99 21.60 20.20
CA MET A 74 -12.30 21.99 21.42
C MET A 74 -12.64 21.03 22.57
N GLY A 75 -11.62 20.62 23.31
CA GLY A 75 -11.78 19.93 24.58
C GLY A 75 -12.31 20.87 25.68
N PRO A 76 -12.52 20.35 26.89
CA PRO A 76 -12.85 21.20 28.03
C PRO A 76 -11.73 22.21 28.30
N ALA A 77 -12.11 23.34 28.91
CA ALA A 77 -11.16 24.34 29.39
C ALA A 77 -10.11 23.65 30.28
N CYS A 78 -8.84 23.91 30.00
CA CYS A 78 -7.70 23.35 30.70
C CYS A 78 -6.91 24.40 31.48
N GLY A 79 -7.38 25.64 31.52
CA GLY A 79 -6.63 26.74 32.09
C GLY A 79 -7.23 28.11 31.79
N LYS A 80 -6.55 29.15 32.26
CA LYS A 80 -6.94 30.56 32.09
C LYS A 80 -5.73 31.46 31.88
N PHE A 81 -5.94 32.61 31.24
CA PHE A 81 -4.97 33.71 31.26
C PHE A 81 -4.89 34.33 32.66
N THR A 82 -3.69 34.44 33.20
CA THR A 82 -3.43 34.96 34.56
C THR A 82 -2.71 36.30 34.54
N ALA A 83 -2.01 36.64 33.45
CA ALA A 83 -1.31 37.91 33.28
C ALA A 83 -1.55 38.49 31.87
N GLY A 84 -1.61 39.82 31.79
CA GLY A 84 -1.88 40.56 30.56
C GLY A 84 -1.26 41.96 30.59
N SER A 85 -1.77 42.86 29.75
CA SER A 85 -1.30 44.25 29.65
C SER A 85 -1.41 45.02 30.97
N PRO A 86 -0.40 45.84 31.32
CA PRO A 86 -0.41 46.66 32.52
C PRO A 86 -1.27 47.93 32.40
N ASP A 87 -1.56 48.37 31.17
CA ASP A 87 -2.16 49.68 30.88
C ASP A 87 -3.31 49.65 29.86
N VAL A 88 -3.48 48.55 29.12
CA VAL A 88 -4.60 48.36 28.18
C VAL A 88 -5.62 47.41 28.79
N PHE A 89 -6.82 47.91 29.03
CA PHE A 89 -7.92 47.15 29.62
C PHE A 89 -9.10 47.06 28.65
N ILE A 90 -9.67 45.86 28.53
CA ILE A 90 -10.87 45.59 27.74
C ILE A 90 -11.93 45.05 28.71
N ASN A 91 -13.08 45.72 28.79
CA ASN A 91 -14.13 45.44 29.77
C ASN A 91 -13.61 45.39 31.22
N GLY A 92 -12.66 46.26 31.58
CA GLY A 92 -12.08 46.31 32.93
C GLY A 92 -11.12 45.17 33.27
N LYS A 93 -10.81 44.28 32.32
CA LYS A 93 -9.79 43.23 32.46
C LYS A 93 -8.58 43.56 31.59
N ALA A 94 -7.38 43.22 32.04
CA ALA A 94 -6.16 43.42 31.25
C ALA A 94 -6.27 42.70 29.89
N ALA A 95 -6.00 43.42 28.81
CA ALA A 95 -5.99 42.88 27.46
C ALA A 95 -4.77 41.98 27.24
N LEU A 96 -4.88 40.99 26.35
CA LEU A 96 -3.76 40.09 26.07
C LEU A 96 -2.94 40.55 24.87
N PHE A 97 -1.65 40.24 24.91
CA PHE A 97 -0.69 40.48 23.85
C PHE A 97 0.43 39.42 23.89
N THR A 98 1.00 39.11 22.73
CA THR A 98 2.02 38.05 22.62
C THR A 98 3.28 38.38 23.41
N ALA A 99 3.98 37.32 23.85
CA ALA A 99 5.21 37.33 24.66
C ALA A 99 5.12 37.95 26.08
N GLY A 100 4.16 38.85 26.34
CA GLY A 100 3.99 39.49 27.66
C GLY A 100 2.72 39.12 28.41
N SER A 101 1.82 38.34 27.81
CA SER A 101 0.66 37.76 28.50
C SER A 101 0.84 36.27 28.70
N PHE A 102 0.37 35.76 29.85
CA PHE A 102 0.64 34.39 30.27
C PHE A 102 -0.63 33.67 30.70
N ALA A 103 -0.73 32.41 30.31
CA ALA A 103 -1.74 31.46 30.76
C ALA A 103 -1.15 30.45 31.75
N SER A 104 -2.04 29.94 32.60
CA SER A 104 -1.81 28.76 33.42
C SER A 104 -2.64 27.61 32.85
N CYS A 105 -2.03 26.44 32.67
CA CYS A 105 -2.68 25.25 32.13
C CYS A 105 -2.52 24.09 33.11
N ASP A 106 -3.57 23.28 33.31
CA ASP A 106 -3.55 22.12 34.21
C ASP A 106 -2.71 20.96 33.65
N LYS A 107 -2.42 21.00 32.34
CA LYS A 107 -1.67 19.96 31.62
C LYS A 107 -0.19 20.29 31.41
N ASP A 108 0.24 21.49 31.78
CA ASP A 108 1.61 21.95 31.56
C ASP A 108 2.06 22.86 32.70
N SER A 109 3.35 22.82 33.03
CA SER A 109 3.89 23.56 34.17
C SER A 109 4.45 24.92 33.75
N GLY A 110 4.21 25.94 34.58
CA GLY A 110 4.79 27.27 34.40
C GLY A 110 3.86 28.27 33.72
N ALA A 111 4.38 29.48 33.52
CA ALA A 111 3.66 30.56 32.86
C ALA A 111 3.82 30.40 31.34
N ILE A 112 2.72 30.11 30.66
CA ILE A 112 2.72 29.79 29.23
C ILE A 112 2.40 31.06 28.44
N PRO A 113 3.35 31.61 27.66
CA PRO A 113 3.12 32.85 26.93
C PRO A 113 2.09 32.70 25.82
N LEU A 114 1.33 33.77 25.56
CA LEU A 114 0.53 33.90 24.35
C LEU A 114 1.47 33.98 23.13
N ALA A 115 1.23 33.11 22.15
CA ALA A 115 2.14 32.87 21.03
C ALA A 115 1.64 33.48 19.71
N THR A 116 0.33 33.56 19.50
CA THR A 116 -0.25 34.21 18.31
C THR A 116 -1.17 35.36 18.68
N GLY A 117 -1.39 36.26 17.72
CA GLY A 117 -2.27 37.43 17.87
C GLY A 117 -2.55 38.08 16.52
N SER A 118 -3.23 39.23 16.56
CA SER A 118 -3.52 40.02 15.36
C SER A 118 -2.25 40.51 14.66
N SER A 119 -2.18 40.33 13.34
CA SER A 119 -1.10 40.82 12.48
C SER A 119 -1.11 42.34 12.27
N THR A 120 -2.21 43.03 12.62
CA THR A 120 -2.40 44.45 12.35
C THR A 120 -2.68 45.29 13.59
N VAL A 121 -3.05 44.66 14.71
CA VAL A 121 -3.33 45.34 15.97
C VAL A 121 -2.32 44.89 17.01
N PHE A 122 -1.63 45.86 17.59
CA PHE A 122 -0.59 45.64 18.58
C PHE A 122 -1.04 46.22 19.92
N ILE A 123 -0.76 45.49 20.99
CA ILE A 123 -0.97 45.93 22.37
C ILE A 123 0.38 45.86 23.05
N ASN A 124 0.82 47.00 23.61
CA ASN A 124 2.17 47.19 24.13
C ASN A 124 3.24 46.76 23.11
N THR A 125 4.00 45.72 23.43
CA THR A 125 5.15 45.25 22.65
C THR A 125 4.84 44.00 21.82
N GLY A 126 3.57 43.60 21.69
CA GLY A 126 3.18 42.35 21.05
C GLY A 126 1.90 42.45 20.24
N LEU A 127 1.57 41.35 19.55
CA LEU A 127 0.38 41.18 18.74
C LEU A 127 -0.83 41.03 19.68
N ALA A 128 -1.94 41.71 19.38
CA ALA A 128 -3.10 41.68 20.25
C ALA A 128 -3.78 40.31 20.28
N GLY A 129 -4.06 39.79 21.48
CA GLY A 129 -4.69 38.50 21.69
C GLY A 129 -6.20 38.52 21.48
N ARG A 130 -6.72 37.46 20.86
CA ARG A 130 -8.13 37.29 20.49
C ARG A 130 -8.57 35.87 20.79
N GLU A 131 -9.86 35.59 20.64
CA GLU A 131 -10.39 34.22 20.58
C GLU A 131 -9.70 33.43 19.46
N GLY A 132 -9.38 32.15 19.71
CA GLY A 132 -8.72 31.26 18.75
C GLY A 132 -7.21 31.44 18.65
N GLU A 133 -6.60 32.37 19.39
CA GLU A 133 -5.14 32.56 19.39
C GLU A 133 -4.45 31.53 20.29
N LYS A 134 -3.30 31.01 19.83
CA LYS A 134 -2.53 29.95 20.46
C LYS A 134 -1.61 30.49 21.55
N VAL A 135 -1.48 29.73 22.63
CA VAL A 135 -0.39 29.85 23.62
C VAL A 135 0.74 28.86 23.31
N GLY A 136 1.86 28.96 24.02
CA GLY A 136 3.04 28.11 23.79
C GLY A 136 2.79 26.59 23.82
N CYS A 137 1.78 26.11 24.56
CA CYS A 137 1.39 24.69 24.58
C CYS A 137 0.38 24.30 23.47
N SER A 138 0.14 25.14 22.47
CA SER A 138 -0.90 24.99 21.42
C SER A 138 -2.36 25.07 21.88
N ALA A 139 -2.65 25.24 23.17
CA ALA A 139 -4.01 25.58 23.60
C ALA A 139 -4.43 26.93 22.99
N VAL A 140 -5.72 27.09 22.70
CA VAL A 140 -6.29 28.34 22.18
C VAL A 140 -7.21 28.98 23.21
N SER A 141 -7.36 30.29 23.14
CA SER A 141 -8.41 31.02 23.86
C SER A 141 -9.80 30.60 23.34
N VAL A 142 -10.72 30.31 24.25
CA VAL A 142 -12.08 29.81 23.96
C VAL A 142 -13.15 30.75 24.58
N PRO A 143 -14.47 30.64 24.28
CA PRO A 143 -15.42 31.76 24.15
C PRO A 143 -15.88 32.46 25.45
N THR A 144 -15.04 32.55 26.47
CA THR A 144 -15.18 33.50 27.59
C THR A 144 -14.54 34.87 27.30
N THR A 145 -14.26 35.15 26.02
CA THR A 145 -13.66 36.40 25.50
C THR A 145 -14.60 37.61 25.56
N SER A 146 -14.14 38.77 25.09
CA SER A 146 -14.92 40.01 25.14
C SER A 146 -16.24 39.91 24.35
N PRO A 147 -17.40 40.23 24.94
CA PRO A 147 -18.68 40.15 24.23
C PRO A 147 -18.91 41.29 23.24
N ASN A 148 -18.09 42.35 23.26
CA ASN A 148 -18.36 43.58 22.52
C ASN A 148 -17.12 44.31 21.98
N VAL A 149 -15.90 43.83 22.28
CA VAL A 149 -14.67 44.37 21.68
C VAL A 149 -14.10 43.32 20.75
N PHE A 150 -13.98 43.68 19.48
CA PHE A 150 -13.48 42.81 18.43
C PHE A 150 -12.21 43.39 17.84
N ILE A 151 -11.23 42.52 17.58
CA ILE A 151 -9.93 42.91 17.02
C ILE A 151 -9.80 42.25 15.65
N GLY A 152 -9.54 43.08 14.64
CA GLY A 152 -9.34 42.65 13.27
C GLY A 152 -7.93 42.12 13.00
N GLY A 153 -7.67 41.75 11.75
CA GLY A 153 -6.38 41.22 11.30
C GLY A 153 -6.34 39.70 11.24
N ASP A 154 -5.37 39.20 10.49
CA ASP A 154 -5.10 37.77 10.41
C ASP A 154 -4.27 37.34 11.62
N SER A 155 -4.31 36.07 11.99
CA SER A 155 -3.46 35.56 13.09
C SER A 155 -2.00 35.45 12.63
N ALA A 156 -1.08 36.00 13.40
CA ALA A 156 0.36 35.90 13.20
C ALA A 156 1.02 35.34 14.47
N GLN A 157 2.09 34.57 14.28
CA GLN A 157 2.91 34.06 15.39
C GLN A 157 3.99 35.07 15.77
N ASP A 158 4.16 35.29 17.06
CA ASP A 158 5.28 36.04 17.61
C ASP A 158 6.55 35.19 17.56
N PRO A 159 7.62 35.65 16.88
CA PRO A 159 8.86 34.88 16.74
C PRO A 159 9.58 34.63 18.06
N ARG A 160 9.23 35.35 19.13
CA ARG A 160 9.80 35.16 20.47
C ARG A 160 9.19 33.99 21.23
N VAL A 161 8.08 33.42 20.73
CA VAL A 161 7.33 32.37 21.43
C VAL A 161 7.24 31.13 20.55
N GLU A 162 7.84 30.04 21.02
CA GLU A 162 7.72 28.73 20.40
C GLU A 162 6.35 28.11 20.74
N ILE A 163 5.74 27.46 19.75
CA ILE A 163 4.49 26.71 19.92
C ILE A 163 4.83 25.24 19.83
N HIS A 164 4.63 24.51 20.93
CA HIS A 164 4.71 23.06 20.96
C HIS A 164 3.42 22.47 20.37
N PRO A 165 3.47 21.80 19.21
CA PRO A 165 2.27 21.26 18.56
C PRO A 165 1.54 20.25 19.44
N GLU A 166 0.21 20.31 19.45
CA GLU A 166 -0.62 19.37 20.22
C GLU A 166 -0.41 17.91 19.73
N VAL A 167 -0.33 17.73 18.41
CA VAL A 167 0.12 16.46 17.81
C VAL A 167 1.59 16.62 17.45
N PRO A 168 2.49 15.79 18.00
CA PRO A 168 3.91 15.95 17.75
C PRO A 168 4.23 15.68 16.27
N GLN A 169 5.12 16.49 15.69
CA GLN A 169 5.39 16.45 14.25
C GLN A 169 5.88 15.07 13.77
N TRP A 170 6.61 14.32 14.62
CA TRP A 170 7.06 12.97 14.27
C TRP A 170 5.90 12.01 14.00
N ALA A 171 4.74 12.20 14.66
CA ALA A 171 3.57 11.35 14.46
C ALA A 171 2.92 11.65 13.10
N VAL A 172 2.77 12.93 12.76
CA VAL A 172 2.28 13.37 11.44
C VAL A 172 3.19 12.85 10.33
N THR A 173 4.50 13.09 10.46
CA THR A 173 5.50 12.61 9.50
C THR A 173 5.53 11.09 9.43
N GLY A 174 5.37 10.38 10.55
CA GLY A 174 5.29 8.93 10.61
C GLY A 174 4.11 8.36 9.82
N LEU A 175 2.93 8.98 9.93
CA LEU A 175 1.77 8.61 9.13
C LEU A 175 1.99 8.89 7.64
N GLN A 176 2.61 10.01 7.27
CA GLN A 176 2.95 10.28 5.86
C GLN A 176 3.95 9.25 5.30
N ILE A 177 5.00 8.94 6.05
CA ILE A 177 5.99 7.90 5.68
C ILE A 177 5.30 6.55 5.53
N LEU A 178 4.39 6.18 6.43
CA LEU A 178 3.64 4.93 6.33
C LEU A 178 2.84 4.85 5.02
N GLY A 179 2.21 5.95 4.60
CA GLY A 179 1.44 6.00 3.36
C GLY A 179 2.33 5.84 2.13
N ILE A 180 3.49 6.52 2.12
CA ILE A 180 4.50 6.41 1.07
C ILE A 180 5.09 5.00 1.03
N ALA A 181 5.45 4.44 2.20
CA ALA A 181 5.98 3.09 2.32
C ALA A 181 4.96 2.05 1.84
N GLY A 182 3.67 2.25 2.14
CA GLY A 182 2.58 1.42 1.61
C GLY A 182 2.50 1.47 0.08
N ALA A 183 2.61 2.67 -0.51
CA ALA A 183 2.65 2.83 -1.96
C ALA A 183 3.88 2.16 -2.60
N ILE A 184 5.06 2.30 -1.98
CA ILE A 184 6.30 1.67 -2.43
C ILE A 184 6.21 0.14 -2.33
N ALA A 185 5.67 -0.38 -1.22
CA ALA A 185 5.48 -1.81 -1.01
C ALA A 185 4.56 -2.43 -2.07
N ALA A 186 3.63 -1.66 -2.64
CA ALA A 186 2.76 -2.11 -3.74
C ALA A 186 3.47 -2.15 -5.12
N LEU A 187 4.64 -1.52 -5.29
CA LEU A 187 5.34 -1.44 -6.59
C LEU A 187 5.73 -2.79 -7.20
N PRO A 188 6.25 -3.79 -6.46
CA PRO A 188 6.54 -5.11 -7.02
C PRO A 188 5.30 -5.78 -7.62
N TYR A 189 4.14 -5.59 -7.00
CA TYR A 189 2.87 -6.08 -7.55
C TYR A 189 2.45 -5.28 -8.79
N ALA A 190 2.65 -3.96 -8.79
CA ALA A 190 2.43 -3.13 -9.98
C ALA A 190 3.32 -3.59 -11.16
N VAL A 191 4.59 -3.92 -10.93
CA VAL A 191 5.48 -4.49 -11.97
C VAL A 191 4.87 -5.75 -12.59
N VAL A 192 4.29 -6.63 -11.76
CA VAL A 192 3.64 -7.86 -12.22
C VAL A 192 2.36 -7.56 -13.01
N ALA A 193 1.56 -6.59 -12.57
CA ALA A 193 0.28 -6.25 -13.18
C ALA A 193 0.41 -5.44 -14.49
N VAL A 194 1.38 -4.53 -14.57
CA VAL A 194 1.47 -3.53 -15.64
C VAL A 194 2.83 -3.48 -16.36
N GLY A 195 3.82 -4.25 -15.89
CA GLY A 195 5.20 -4.20 -16.39
C GLY A 195 5.95 -2.94 -15.94
N VAL A 196 7.29 -2.95 -16.01
CA VAL A 196 8.14 -1.82 -15.53
C VAL A 196 7.79 -0.51 -16.24
N ALA A 197 7.58 -0.57 -17.56
CA ALA A 197 7.20 0.60 -18.35
C ALA A 197 5.75 1.08 -18.05
N GLY A 198 4.89 0.20 -17.52
CA GLY A 198 3.53 0.52 -17.05
C GLY A 198 3.48 1.18 -15.69
N ILE A 199 4.54 1.08 -14.89
CA ILE A 199 4.60 1.75 -13.57
C ILE A 199 4.50 3.24 -13.75
N GLY A 200 5.23 3.85 -14.70
CA GLY A 200 5.19 5.30 -14.90
C GLY A 200 3.79 5.81 -15.22
N VAL A 201 3.05 5.10 -16.07
CA VAL A 201 1.66 5.45 -16.40
C VAL A 201 0.72 5.21 -15.24
N THR A 202 0.88 4.10 -14.51
CA THR A 202 0.02 3.74 -13.37
C THR A 202 0.26 4.65 -12.17
N ALA A 203 1.52 4.95 -11.84
CA ALA A 203 1.90 5.89 -10.81
C ALA A 203 1.52 7.32 -11.19
N GLY A 204 1.75 7.73 -12.44
CA GLY A 204 1.31 9.04 -12.93
C GLY A 204 -0.20 9.21 -12.89
N ALA A 205 -0.97 8.19 -13.29
CA ALA A 205 -2.42 8.18 -13.17
C ALA A 205 -2.88 8.16 -11.70
N GLY A 206 -2.16 7.49 -10.81
CA GLY A 206 -2.40 7.54 -9.37
C GLY A 206 -2.15 8.92 -8.77
N ILE A 207 -1.05 9.59 -9.12
CA ILE A 207 -0.77 10.96 -8.67
C ILE A 207 -1.83 11.93 -9.21
N LEU A 208 -2.18 11.83 -10.49
CA LEU A 208 -3.24 12.66 -11.06
C LEU A 208 -4.59 12.38 -10.40
N GLY A 209 -4.88 11.11 -10.16
CA GLY A 209 -6.07 10.68 -9.44
C GLY A 209 -6.13 11.24 -8.03
N SER A 210 -5.00 11.30 -7.31
CA SER A 210 -4.98 11.85 -5.95
C SER A 210 -5.19 13.37 -5.95
N MET A 211 -4.66 14.09 -6.93
CA MET A 211 -4.91 15.53 -7.07
C MET A 211 -6.40 15.80 -7.37
N ILE A 212 -6.99 15.07 -8.31
CA ILE A 212 -8.41 15.19 -8.67
C ILE A 212 -9.30 14.78 -7.49
N GLY A 213 -8.94 13.70 -6.80
CA GLY A 213 -9.66 13.23 -5.63
C GLY A 213 -9.61 14.24 -4.48
N ALA A 214 -8.46 14.85 -4.22
CA ALA A 214 -8.30 15.86 -3.18
C ALA A 214 -9.14 17.11 -3.49
N SER A 215 -9.05 17.64 -4.72
CA SER A 215 -9.86 18.79 -5.12
C SER A 215 -11.37 18.48 -5.11
N GLY A 216 -11.76 17.27 -5.52
CA GLY A 216 -13.14 16.80 -5.42
C GLY A 216 -13.63 16.67 -3.97
N GLY A 217 -12.77 16.16 -3.08
CA GLY A 217 -13.04 16.07 -1.64
C GLY A 217 -13.23 17.45 -1.01
N ARG A 218 -12.37 18.41 -1.35
CA ARG A 218 -12.50 19.80 -0.91
C ARG A 218 -13.78 20.44 -1.41
N ALA A 219 -14.08 20.34 -2.71
CA ALA A 219 -15.30 20.87 -3.29
C ALA A 219 -16.56 20.26 -2.66
N LEU A 220 -16.54 18.97 -2.34
CA LEU A 220 -17.61 18.30 -1.60
C LEU A 220 -17.76 18.86 -0.18
N GLY A 221 -16.65 19.07 0.53
CA GLY A 221 -16.67 19.68 1.86
C GLY A 221 -17.27 21.08 1.87
N GLU A 222 -16.87 21.91 0.91
CA GLU A 222 -17.42 23.26 0.72
C GLU A 222 -18.92 23.21 0.35
N ALA A 223 -19.33 22.31 -0.55
CA ALA A 223 -20.73 22.14 -0.95
C ALA A 223 -21.63 21.63 0.19
N LEU A 224 -21.08 20.81 1.10
CA LEU A 224 -21.77 20.34 2.30
C LEU A 224 -21.75 21.37 3.45
N GLY A 225 -21.10 22.53 3.25
CA GLY A 225 -20.96 23.55 4.28
C GLY A 225 -20.14 23.09 5.49
N LEU A 226 -19.21 22.14 5.30
CA LEU A 226 -18.35 21.66 6.37
C LEU A 226 -17.37 22.74 6.82
N SER A 227 -16.93 22.63 8.08
CA SER A 227 -15.81 23.43 8.57
C SER A 227 -14.54 23.14 7.77
N GLU A 228 -13.56 24.05 7.79
CA GLU A 228 -12.27 23.85 7.11
C GLU A 228 -11.59 22.53 7.52
N ALA A 229 -11.74 22.11 8.78
CA ALA A 229 -11.32 20.80 9.27
C ALA A 229 -12.01 19.62 8.57
N GLY A 230 -13.34 19.66 8.47
CA GLY A 230 -14.11 18.63 7.77
C GLY A 230 -13.78 18.60 6.27
N THR A 231 -13.59 19.77 5.67
CA THR A 231 -13.16 19.92 4.28
C THR A 231 -11.77 19.34 4.04
N ARG A 232 -10.80 19.59 4.92
CA ARG A 232 -9.45 19.00 4.84
C ARG A 232 -9.46 17.49 5.05
N ALA A 233 -10.31 16.98 5.93
CA ALA A 233 -10.47 15.54 6.10
C ALA A 233 -11.02 14.88 4.82
N LEU A 234 -12.00 15.51 4.16
CA LEU A 234 -12.49 15.06 2.86
C LEU A 234 -11.45 15.22 1.75
N GLU A 235 -10.61 16.26 1.79
CA GLU A 235 -9.50 16.44 0.85
C GLU A 235 -8.48 15.28 0.96
N VAL A 236 -8.08 14.91 2.19
CA VAL A 236 -7.20 13.75 2.43
C VAL A 236 -7.83 12.44 1.97
N GLY A 237 -9.08 12.19 2.37
CA GLY A 237 -9.80 10.97 1.99
C GLY A 237 -10.03 10.88 0.48
N GLY A 238 -10.43 11.99 -0.14
CA GLY A 238 -10.62 12.13 -1.56
C GLY A 238 -9.32 11.91 -2.33
N GLY A 239 -8.20 12.48 -1.87
CA GLY A 239 -6.90 12.28 -2.50
C GLY A 239 -6.42 10.83 -2.42
N PHE A 240 -6.63 10.17 -1.29
CA PHE A 240 -6.31 8.74 -1.19
C PHE A 240 -7.15 7.88 -2.14
N LEU A 241 -8.49 8.06 -2.12
CA LEU A 241 -9.42 7.31 -2.97
C LEU A 241 -9.20 7.58 -4.46
N GLY A 242 -8.99 8.84 -4.81
CA GLY A 242 -8.66 9.27 -6.16
C GLY A 242 -7.34 8.67 -6.62
N GLY A 243 -6.33 8.58 -5.75
CA GLY A 243 -5.06 7.94 -6.07
C GLY A 243 -5.19 6.44 -6.35
N MET A 244 -5.97 5.73 -5.53
CA MET A 244 -6.31 4.32 -5.79
C MET A 244 -7.06 4.15 -7.11
N GLY A 245 -8.08 4.97 -7.35
CA GLY A 245 -8.90 4.92 -8.57
C GLY A 245 -8.10 5.24 -9.83
N GLY A 246 -7.27 6.29 -9.78
CA GLY A 246 -6.37 6.69 -10.85
C GLY A 246 -5.33 5.62 -11.17
N GLY A 247 -4.71 5.03 -10.15
CA GLY A 247 -3.79 3.90 -10.32
C GLY A 247 -4.47 2.69 -10.96
N ALA A 248 -5.64 2.29 -10.47
CA ALA A 248 -6.41 1.19 -11.05
C ALA A 248 -6.84 1.48 -12.51
N GLY A 249 -7.23 2.72 -12.81
CA GLY A 249 -7.58 3.18 -14.16
C GLY A 249 -6.38 3.15 -15.11
N GLY A 250 -5.23 3.65 -14.66
CA GLY A 250 -3.95 3.56 -15.37
C GLY A 250 -3.59 2.11 -15.67
N ALA A 251 -3.66 1.23 -14.67
CA ALA A 251 -3.40 -0.19 -14.85
C ALA A 251 -4.33 -0.86 -15.86
N LYS A 252 -5.63 -0.54 -15.85
CA LYS A 252 -6.58 -1.03 -16.86
C LYS A 252 -6.27 -0.52 -18.27
N ALA A 253 -5.97 0.77 -18.42
CA ALA A 253 -5.63 1.36 -19.71
C ALA A 253 -4.38 0.72 -20.32
N ILE A 254 -3.43 0.35 -19.46
CA ILE A 254 -2.20 -0.35 -19.80
C ILE A 254 -2.46 -1.81 -20.17
N ALA A 255 -3.18 -2.55 -19.34
CA ALA A 255 -3.51 -3.96 -19.59
C ALA A 255 -4.36 -4.13 -20.87
N GLY A 256 -5.13 -3.11 -21.26
CA GLY A 256 -5.93 -3.09 -22.49
C GLY A 256 -5.16 -2.80 -23.78
N ARG A 257 -3.90 -2.35 -23.72
CA ARG A 257 -3.10 -2.10 -24.94
C ARG A 257 -2.59 -3.43 -25.52
N ARG A 258 -3.20 -3.86 -26.63
CA ARG A 258 -2.74 -4.97 -27.48
C ARG A 258 -1.25 -4.81 -27.81
N GLY A 259 -0.41 -5.73 -27.35
CA GLY A 259 1.01 -5.80 -27.71
C GLY A 259 2.01 -5.37 -26.64
N TRP A 260 1.57 -4.88 -25.47
CA TRP A 260 2.50 -4.50 -24.41
C TRP A 260 2.84 -5.65 -23.47
N GLN A 261 3.52 -6.68 -23.99
CA GLN A 261 3.99 -7.80 -23.19
C GLN A 261 5.37 -8.25 -23.65
N TRP A 262 6.38 -7.88 -22.84
CA TRP A 262 7.60 -8.64 -22.54
C TRP A 262 8.17 -9.58 -23.60
N GLY A 263 8.40 -9.23 -24.86
CA GLY A 263 9.16 -10.07 -25.82
C GLY A 263 8.82 -11.58 -25.85
N THR A 264 7.62 -11.97 -25.40
CA THR A 264 7.24 -13.38 -25.23
C THR A 264 6.88 -13.92 -26.61
N PRO A 265 7.40 -15.09 -27.02
CA PRO A 265 7.04 -15.67 -28.29
C PRO A 265 5.52 -15.81 -28.45
N PRO A 266 4.95 -15.58 -29.66
CA PRO A 266 3.51 -15.63 -29.88
C PRO A 266 2.85 -16.94 -29.42
N ALA A 267 3.55 -18.07 -29.59
CA ALA A 267 3.09 -19.38 -29.13
C ALA A 267 2.96 -19.46 -27.60
N THR A 268 3.96 -18.94 -26.88
CA THR A 268 3.96 -18.88 -25.41
C THR A 268 2.83 -18.00 -24.89
N ARG A 269 2.57 -16.87 -25.56
CA ARG A 269 1.43 -16.00 -25.23
C ARG A 269 0.08 -16.70 -25.47
N ALA A 270 -0.06 -17.42 -26.58
CA ALA A 270 -1.28 -18.16 -26.87
C ALA A 270 -1.55 -19.28 -25.85
N ALA A 271 -0.49 -19.93 -25.35
CA ALA A 271 -0.58 -20.92 -24.28
C ALA A 271 -0.99 -20.29 -22.94
N LEU A 272 -0.34 -19.19 -22.53
CA LEU A 272 -0.65 -18.48 -21.29
C LEU A 272 -2.09 -17.98 -21.22
N ASN A 273 -2.63 -17.49 -22.33
CA ASN A 273 -4.01 -16.96 -22.38
C ASN A 273 -5.08 -18.02 -22.10
N LYS A 274 -4.76 -19.31 -22.22
CA LYS A 274 -5.67 -20.41 -21.90
C LYS A 274 -5.63 -20.81 -20.43
N MET A 275 -4.72 -20.22 -19.66
CA MET A 275 -4.48 -20.59 -18.26
C MET A 275 -5.20 -19.66 -17.29
N PRO A 276 -5.50 -20.13 -16.06
CA PRO A 276 -6.03 -19.29 -15.01
C PRO A 276 -5.15 -18.07 -14.73
N LEU A 277 -5.76 -16.92 -14.39
CA LEU A 277 -5.06 -15.67 -14.07
C LEU A 277 -3.93 -15.83 -13.02
N PRO A 278 -4.06 -16.64 -11.95
CA PRO A 278 -2.97 -16.86 -11.01
C PRO A 278 -1.71 -17.45 -11.66
N TYR A 279 -1.87 -18.35 -12.63
CA TYR A 279 -0.74 -18.93 -13.35
C TYR A 279 -0.06 -17.89 -14.25
N GLN A 280 -0.84 -17.05 -14.94
CA GLN A 280 -0.31 -15.97 -15.78
C GLN A 280 0.52 -14.97 -14.95
N ALA A 281 0.06 -14.64 -13.74
CA ALA A 281 0.78 -13.76 -12.81
C ALA A 281 2.09 -14.39 -12.31
N GLN A 282 2.09 -15.69 -12.01
CA GLN A 282 3.30 -16.42 -11.61
C GLN A 282 4.33 -16.49 -12.74
N TYR A 283 3.90 -16.71 -13.98
CA TYR A 283 4.76 -16.65 -15.16
C TYR A 283 5.41 -15.26 -15.31
N ALA A 284 4.61 -14.19 -15.24
CA ALA A 284 5.10 -12.83 -15.37
C ALA A 284 6.13 -12.49 -14.26
N THR A 285 5.86 -12.94 -13.03
CA THR A 285 6.78 -12.79 -11.89
C THR A 285 8.08 -13.54 -12.10
N ALA A 286 8.01 -14.77 -12.62
CA ALA A 286 9.20 -15.56 -12.89
C ALA A 286 10.06 -14.97 -14.00
N LYS A 287 9.41 -14.48 -15.07
CA LYS A 287 10.08 -13.81 -16.17
C LYS A 287 10.78 -12.53 -15.73
N SER A 288 10.12 -11.68 -14.94
CA SER A 288 10.71 -10.41 -14.47
C SER A 288 11.91 -10.64 -13.53
N ASN A 289 11.94 -11.77 -12.82
CA ASN A 289 13.05 -12.19 -11.96
C ASN A 289 14.11 -13.02 -12.70
N ASN A 290 14.15 -12.95 -14.04
CA ASN A 290 15.07 -13.69 -14.87
C ASN A 290 15.10 -15.20 -14.54
N TRP A 291 13.90 -15.73 -14.25
CA TRP A 291 13.66 -17.10 -13.87
C TRP A 291 14.45 -17.56 -12.63
N LYS A 292 14.62 -16.70 -11.62
CA LYS A 292 15.29 -17.07 -10.35
C LYS A 292 14.30 -17.30 -9.20
N TRP A 293 13.11 -16.72 -9.29
CA TRP A 293 12.04 -16.79 -8.29
C TRP A 293 10.69 -16.90 -9.00
N PRO A 294 9.66 -17.57 -8.43
CA PRO A 294 9.69 -18.42 -7.24
C PRO A 294 10.36 -19.79 -7.48
N ASN A 295 10.58 -20.56 -6.41
CA ASN A 295 11.02 -21.96 -6.48
C ASN A 295 12.31 -22.19 -7.30
N LYS A 296 13.36 -21.38 -7.07
CA LYS A 296 14.61 -21.40 -7.86
C LYS A 296 14.36 -21.26 -9.38
N GLY A 297 13.23 -20.64 -9.75
CA GLY A 297 12.79 -20.41 -11.12
C GLY A 297 12.00 -21.52 -11.77
N TRP A 298 11.68 -22.61 -11.07
CA TRP A 298 10.84 -23.67 -11.63
C TRP A 298 9.35 -23.31 -11.52
N PRO A 299 8.54 -23.75 -12.51
CA PRO A 299 7.11 -23.52 -12.48
C PRO A 299 6.47 -24.20 -11.25
N PRO A 300 5.36 -23.64 -10.73
CA PRO A 300 4.57 -24.29 -9.70
C PRO A 300 3.87 -25.54 -10.24
N ASN A 301 3.22 -26.30 -9.35
CA ASN A 301 2.46 -27.51 -9.71
C ASN A 301 3.29 -28.52 -10.52
N ASN A 302 4.57 -28.70 -10.17
CA ASN A 302 5.50 -29.59 -10.88
C ASN A 302 5.59 -29.31 -12.40
N GLY A 303 5.34 -28.08 -12.84
CA GLY A 303 5.32 -27.72 -14.26
C GLY A 303 4.09 -28.17 -15.03
N ALA A 304 3.06 -28.70 -14.36
CA ALA A 304 1.82 -29.11 -14.99
C ALA A 304 0.88 -27.92 -15.25
N ALA A 305 0.29 -27.89 -16.45
CA ALA A 305 -0.70 -26.92 -16.92
C ALA A 305 -2.07 -27.09 -16.25
N GLY A 306 -2.26 -28.20 -15.53
CA GLY A 306 -3.52 -28.58 -14.88
C GLY A 306 -3.28 -29.72 -13.87
N PRO A 307 -4.34 -30.45 -13.49
CA PRO A 307 -4.20 -31.56 -12.55
C PRO A 307 -3.35 -32.69 -13.14
N GLU A 308 -2.45 -33.26 -12.33
CA GLU A 308 -1.76 -34.49 -12.67
C GLU A 308 -2.73 -35.68 -12.62
N ARG A 309 -2.60 -36.62 -13.55
CA ARG A 309 -3.38 -37.85 -13.62
C ARG A 309 -2.48 -39.04 -13.40
N LEU A 310 -2.75 -39.84 -12.37
CA LEU A 310 -2.09 -41.13 -12.23
C LEU A 310 -2.49 -42.03 -13.40
N THR A 311 -1.50 -42.54 -14.12
CA THR A 311 -1.67 -43.43 -15.26
C THR A 311 -0.61 -44.51 -15.24
N THR A 312 -0.79 -45.55 -16.05
CA THR A 312 0.17 -46.64 -16.18
C THR A 312 0.71 -46.66 -17.60
N LEU A 313 2.03 -46.54 -17.74
CA LEU A 313 2.70 -46.71 -19.02
C LEU A 313 2.90 -48.20 -19.28
N SER A 314 2.37 -48.69 -20.40
CA SER A 314 2.51 -50.09 -20.80
C SER A 314 3.96 -50.43 -21.15
N ALA A 315 4.32 -51.70 -21.01
CA ALA A 315 5.57 -52.23 -21.55
C ALA A 315 5.77 -51.83 -23.03
N LYS A 316 7.04 -51.60 -23.41
CA LYS A 316 7.50 -51.14 -24.73
C LYS A 316 7.23 -49.67 -25.07
N THR A 317 6.55 -48.90 -24.20
CA THR A 317 6.42 -47.44 -24.37
C THR A 317 7.80 -46.78 -24.45
N LYS A 318 8.02 -45.96 -25.47
CA LYS A 318 9.28 -45.22 -25.66
C LYS A 318 9.19 -43.85 -25.01
N LEU A 319 10.17 -43.55 -24.16
CA LEU A 319 10.29 -42.29 -23.44
C LEU A 319 11.62 -41.65 -23.74
N ASP A 320 11.72 -40.35 -23.55
CA ASP A 320 12.99 -39.66 -23.60
C ASP A 320 13.11 -38.58 -22.51
N ARG A 321 14.33 -38.11 -22.29
CA ARG A 321 14.64 -37.06 -21.30
C ARG A 321 15.89 -36.29 -21.69
N TYR A 322 15.82 -34.97 -21.56
CA TYR A 322 17.00 -34.13 -21.46
C TYR A 322 17.44 -33.99 -19.99
N GLY A 323 18.74 -34.22 -19.73
CA GLY A 323 19.32 -34.21 -18.39
C GLY A 323 19.59 -35.59 -17.82
N GLY A 324 20.30 -35.62 -16.68
CA GLY A 324 20.75 -36.86 -16.04
C GLY A 324 19.64 -37.70 -15.40
N GLU A 325 20.00 -38.93 -15.05
CA GLU A 325 19.10 -39.97 -14.54
C GLU A 325 18.67 -39.79 -13.07
N GLY A 326 19.27 -38.84 -12.36
CA GLY A 326 18.86 -38.49 -11.00
C GLY A 326 17.52 -37.75 -10.91
N GLY A 327 16.94 -37.32 -12.04
CA GLY A 327 15.61 -36.71 -12.07
C GLY A 327 14.49 -37.72 -12.30
N GLY A 328 13.27 -37.35 -11.91
CA GLY A 328 12.06 -38.19 -12.01
C GLY A 328 11.03 -37.75 -13.05
N TYR A 329 11.44 -37.02 -14.09
CA TYR A 329 10.51 -36.53 -15.13
C TYR A 329 10.91 -37.04 -16.52
N MET A 330 9.96 -37.44 -17.35
CA MET A 330 10.19 -37.92 -18.71
C MET A 330 9.10 -37.40 -19.64
N SER A 331 9.28 -37.50 -20.95
CA SER A 331 8.22 -37.23 -21.93
C SER A 331 8.08 -38.40 -22.90
N PRO A 332 6.98 -38.47 -23.67
CA PRO A 332 6.93 -39.34 -24.84
C PRO A 332 8.12 -39.08 -25.75
N SER A 333 8.71 -40.15 -26.29
CA SER A 333 9.84 -40.03 -27.20
C SER A 333 9.46 -39.19 -28.42
N GLY A 334 10.28 -38.17 -28.73
CA GLY A 334 10.08 -37.26 -29.85
C GLY A 334 9.32 -35.96 -29.51
N GLU A 335 8.93 -35.75 -28.26
CA GLU A 335 8.35 -34.49 -27.81
C GLU A 335 9.35 -33.33 -28.03
N SER A 336 8.91 -32.21 -28.60
CA SER A 336 9.83 -31.12 -28.98
C SER A 336 10.43 -30.42 -27.76
N PHE A 337 11.61 -29.82 -27.90
CA PHE A 337 12.21 -29.07 -26.79
C PHE A 337 11.32 -27.90 -26.31
N PRO A 338 10.76 -27.03 -27.19
CA PRO A 338 9.86 -25.95 -26.76
C PRO A 338 8.58 -26.42 -26.06
N SER A 339 8.07 -27.60 -26.42
CA SER A 339 6.86 -28.14 -25.77
C SER A 339 7.14 -28.72 -24.37
N ARG A 340 8.42 -28.86 -24.00
CA ARG A 340 8.85 -29.26 -22.65
C ARG A 340 9.08 -28.10 -21.69
N ALA A 341 9.02 -26.87 -22.17
CA ALA A 341 9.22 -25.65 -21.39
C ALA A 341 10.44 -25.71 -20.46
N MET A 342 11.59 -26.10 -21.01
CA MET A 342 12.84 -26.25 -20.25
C MET A 342 13.70 -25.00 -20.32
N ARG A 343 14.61 -24.84 -19.35
CA ARG A 343 15.45 -23.64 -19.27
C ARG A 343 16.53 -23.66 -20.35
N GLY A 344 16.73 -22.51 -20.99
CA GLY A 344 17.81 -22.30 -21.96
C GLY A 344 17.44 -22.72 -23.38
N ASP A 345 18.44 -22.74 -24.25
CA ASP A 345 18.31 -23.15 -25.64
C ASP A 345 18.32 -24.69 -25.79
N PRO A 346 17.79 -25.24 -26.89
CA PRO A 346 17.85 -26.67 -27.16
C PRO A 346 19.29 -27.19 -27.09
N PRO A 347 19.57 -28.26 -26.30
CA PRO A 347 20.86 -28.93 -26.31
C PRO A 347 21.23 -29.41 -27.70
N THR A 348 22.53 -29.38 -28.00
CA THR A 348 23.08 -29.96 -29.24
C THR A 348 22.97 -31.48 -29.24
N ASP A 349 23.07 -32.09 -28.07
CA ASP A 349 22.95 -33.53 -27.90
C ASP A 349 21.48 -33.97 -27.94
N PRO A 350 21.17 -35.12 -28.57
CA PRO A 350 19.82 -35.68 -28.54
C PRO A 350 19.41 -36.06 -27.11
N PRO A 351 18.11 -36.16 -26.82
CA PRO A 351 17.65 -36.60 -25.51
C PRO A 351 18.02 -38.07 -25.26
N ASN A 352 18.25 -38.42 -24.00
CA ASN A 352 18.46 -39.80 -23.61
C ASN A 352 17.17 -40.60 -23.86
N LEU A 353 17.29 -41.74 -24.53
CA LEU A 353 16.16 -42.60 -24.87
C LEU A 353 15.98 -43.71 -23.84
N TYR A 354 14.73 -44.08 -23.58
CA TYR A 354 14.35 -45.13 -22.65
C TYR A 354 13.18 -45.95 -23.19
N THR A 355 13.06 -47.19 -22.73
CA THR A 355 11.91 -48.04 -23.01
C THR A 355 11.37 -48.61 -21.71
N VAL A 356 10.06 -48.53 -21.53
CA VAL A 356 9.34 -49.17 -20.42
C VAL A 356 9.42 -50.69 -20.58
N ARG A 357 9.87 -51.40 -19.54
CA ARG A 357 10.03 -52.87 -19.57
C ARG A 357 8.79 -53.61 -19.11
N LYS A 358 8.11 -53.06 -18.11
CA LYS A 358 6.88 -53.57 -17.49
C LYS A 358 6.02 -52.39 -17.08
N ASP A 359 4.73 -52.63 -16.91
CA ASP A 359 3.75 -51.61 -16.59
C ASP A 359 4.22 -50.74 -15.41
N MET A 360 4.35 -49.44 -15.68
CA MET A 360 4.98 -48.48 -14.77
C MET A 360 3.99 -47.37 -14.42
N PRO A 361 3.61 -47.21 -13.14
CA PRO A 361 2.77 -46.09 -12.74
C PRO A 361 3.55 -44.77 -12.86
N VAL A 362 2.88 -43.74 -13.37
CA VAL A 362 3.40 -42.37 -13.50
C VAL A 362 2.29 -41.37 -13.22
N ALA A 363 2.64 -40.15 -12.83
CA ALA A 363 1.74 -39.01 -12.87
C ALA A 363 1.92 -38.28 -14.21
N GLU A 364 0.91 -38.33 -15.06
CA GLU A 364 0.88 -37.65 -16.36
C GLU A 364 0.30 -36.24 -16.20
N ALA A 365 0.91 -35.27 -16.87
CA ALA A 365 0.32 -33.95 -17.06
C ALA A 365 0.73 -33.32 -18.39
N ASP A 366 -0.08 -32.38 -18.86
CA ASP A 366 0.34 -31.46 -19.92
C ASP A 366 1.27 -30.39 -19.33
N ILE A 367 2.32 -30.03 -20.05
CA ILE A 367 3.38 -29.12 -19.57
C ILE A 367 2.93 -27.68 -19.73
N ALA A 368 3.14 -26.87 -18.71
CA ALA A 368 2.78 -25.47 -18.72
C ALA A 368 3.85 -24.59 -19.42
N PRO A 369 3.47 -23.47 -20.05
CA PRO A 369 4.41 -22.53 -20.66
C PRO A 369 5.32 -21.94 -19.58
N TRP A 370 6.63 -21.99 -19.80
CA TRP A 370 7.63 -21.48 -18.88
C TRP A 370 8.96 -21.21 -19.60
N PHE A 371 9.87 -20.44 -19.00
CA PHE A 371 11.17 -20.08 -19.59
C PHE A 371 11.09 -19.50 -21.03
N ASP A 372 10.05 -18.74 -21.33
CA ASP A 372 9.73 -18.23 -22.68
C ASP A 372 9.41 -19.28 -23.75
N GLN A 373 9.19 -20.51 -23.33
CA GLN A 373 8.77 -21.60 -24.19
C GLN A 373 7.27 -21.90 -24.02
N PRO A 374 6.61 -22.34 -25.11
CA PRO A 374 5.16 -22.51 -25.13
C PRO A 374 4.64 -23.67 -24.29
N GLY A 375 5.48 -24.65 -23.96
CA GLY A 375 4.99 -25.87 -23.29
C GLY A 375 3.96 -26.61 -24.14
N GLY A 376 3.03 -27.28 -23.49
CA GLY A 376 1.92 -28.00 -24.11
C GLY A 376 2.24 -29.45 -24.51
N GLY A 377 3.48 -29.90 -24.31
CA GLY A 377 3.86 -31.30 -24.46
C GLY A 377 3.39 -32.14 -23.27
N LYS A 378 3.62 -33.46 -23.31
CA LYS A 378 3.32 -34.34 -22.18
C LYS A 378 4.53 -34.58 -21.29
N GLN A 379 4.31 -34.54 -19.98
CA GLN A 379 5.27 -35.00 -18.99
C GLN A 379 4.74 -36.19 -18.18
N TYR A 380 5.65 -37.08 -17.85
CA TYR A 380 5.48 -38.20 -16.94
C TYR A 380 6.40 -38.00 -15.75
N ARG A 381 5.81 -37.72 -14.59
CA ARG A 381 6.53 -37.76 -13.33
C ARG A 381 6.51 -39.19 -12.81
N LEU A 382 7.69 -39.76 -12.63
CA LEU A 382 7.86 -41.09 -12.09
C LEU A 382 7.39 -41.11 -10.64
N VAL A 383 6.56 -42.10 -10.29
CA VAL A 383 6.05 -42.30 -8.93
C VAL A 383 6.50 -43.66 -8.42
N HIS A 384 6.70 -43.77 -7.11
CA HIS A 384 7.13 -45.03 -6.53
C HIS A 384 6.00 -46.08 -6.65
N PRO A 385 6.29 -47.33 -7.04
CA PRO A 385 5.25 -48.35 -7.30
C PRO A 385 4.38 -48.73 -6.10
N ASP A 386 4.88 -48.57 -4.87
CA ASP A 386 4.13 -48.83 -3.64
C ASP A 386 3.42 -47.58 -3.07
N GLY A 387 3.49 -46.44 -3.78
CA GLY A 387 2.93 -45.16 -3.34
C GLY A 387 3.71 -44.45 -2.22
N SER A 388 4.82 -45.02 -1.74
CA SER A 388 5.66 -44.43 -0.71
C SER A 388 6.71 -43.50 -1.33
N GLY A 389 6.46 -42.19 -1.21
CA GLY A 389 7.45 -41.15 -1.49
C GLY A 389 7.24 -40.36 -2.78
N ASN A 390 7.64 -39.08 -2.72
CA ASN A 390 7.48 -38.09 -3.79
C ASN A 390 8.65 -38.06 -4.79
N GLN A 391 9.65 -38.93 -4.66
CA GLN A 391 10.86 -38.93 -5.49
C GLN A 391 11.20 -40.35 -5.94
N PHE A 392 10.93 -40.64 -7.21
CA PHE A 392 11.38 -41.85 -7.91
C PHE A 392 12.16 -41.39 -9.13
N SER A 393 13.47 -41.67 -9.17
CA SER A 393 14.32 -41.20 -10.26
C SER A 393 14.33 -42.18 -11.44
N VAL A 394 14.84 -41.72 -12.59
CA VAL A 394 15.09 -42.61 -13.74
C VAL A 394 16.09 -43.71 -13.36
N LEU A 395 17.09 -43.38 -12.53
CA LEU A 395 18.06 -44.37 -12.03
C LEU A 395 17.38 -45.46 -11.19
N ASP A 396 16.45 -45.08 -10.31
CA ASP A 396 15.68 -46.03 -9.49
C ASP A 396 14.80 -46.91 -10.37
N ALA A 397 14.13 -46.32 -11.36
CA ALA A 397 13.30 -47.04 -12.33
C ALA A 397 14.11 -48.03 -13.18
N ILE A 398 15.38 -47.73 -13.48
CA ILE A 398 16.31 -48.67 -14.13
C ILE A 398 16.70 -49.79 -13.16
N GLY A 399 17.11 -49.45 -11.93
CA GLY A 399 17.52 -50.42 -10.91
C GLY A 399 16.43 -51.42 -10.55
N THR A 400 15.18 -50.94 -10.50
CA THR A 400 13.96 -51.74 -10.24
C THR A 400 13.37 -52.40 -11.50
N LYS A 401 14.06 -52.26 -12.65
CA LYS A 401 13.74 -52.87 -13.94
C LYS A 401 12.40 -52.43 -14.55
N TYR A 402 11.87 -51.25 -14.19
CA TYR A 402 10.74 -50.63 -14.90
C TYR A 402 11.18 -49.96 -16.21
N LEU A 403 12.40 -49.41 -16.25
CA LEU A 403 12.99 -48.79 -17.44
C LEU A 403 14.24 -49.54 -17.89
N ARG A 404 14.54 -49.44 -19.19
CA ARG A 404 15.87 -49.70 -19.75
C ARG A 404 16.31 -48.49 -20.58
N ARG A 405 17.61 -48.24 -20.63
CA ARG A 405 18.21 -47.31 -21.60
C ARG A 405 17.94 -47.83 -23.02
N GLY A 406 17.50 -46.94 -23.89
CA GLY A 406 17.38 -47.17 -25.33
C GLY A 406 18.73 -47.03 -26.01
N HIS A 407 18.87 -47.68 -27.16
CA HIS A 407 19.97 -47.42 -28.10
C HIS A 407 19.48 -46.50 -29.20
#